data_AF-A0A969GXL4-F1
#
_entry.id   AF-A0A969GXL4-F1
#
_cell.length_a   1.000
_cell.length_b   1.000
_cell.length_c   1.000
_cell.angle_alpha   90.00
_cell.angle_beta   90.00
_cell.angle_gamma   90.00
#
_symmetry.space_group_name_H-M   'P 1'
#
loop_
_entity.id
_entity.type
_entity.pdbx_description
1 polymer ?
#
loop_
_entity_poly.entity_id
_entity_poly.type
_entity_poly.pdbx_seq_one_letter_code
_entity_poly.pdbx_strand_id
1 'polypeptide(L)'
;MARPAILQPGQSYTFRQYFEMVYEPEDILAEFGYGLRRSPLSLPQSTTDLDRLDNLKTRIEESLPYISLTSEAARRELLIAPILLDVVHYTHA
;
A
#
# COMPACT_ATOMS: atom_id res chain seq x y z
N MET A 1 15.71 -26.04 18.91
CA MET A 1 15.74 -26.57 17.54
C MET A 1 15.96 -25.41 16.59
N ALA A 2 16.92 -25.50 15.66
CA ALA A 2 17.21 -24.42 14.72
C ALA A 2 16.04 -24.28 13.73
N ARG A 3 15.49 -23.08 13.58
CA ARG A 3 14.51 -22.80 12.52
C ARG A 3 15.24 -22.93 11.17
N PRO A 4 14.64 -23.58 10.16
CA PRO A 4 15.24 -23.63 8.83
C PRO A 4 15.43 -22.21 8.28
N ALA A 5 16.56 -21.98 7.62
CA ALA A 5 16.86 -20.68 7.04
C ALA A 5 15.89 -20.37 5.90
N ILE A 6 15.24 -19.21 5.97
CA ILE A 6 14.25 -18.71 5.01
C ILE A 6 14.96 -18.07 3.81
N LEU A 7 16.04 -17.34 4.06
CA LEU A 7 16.84 -16.62 3.08
C LEU A 7 18.16 -17.33 2.82
N GLN A 8 18.54 -17.38 1.54
CA GLN A 8 19.76 -18.02 1.09
C GLN A 8 20.90 -16.97 1.01
N PRO A 9 22.02 -17.18 1.72
CA PRO A 9 23.17 -16.29 1.63
C PRO A 9 23.67 -16.17 0.19
N GLY A 10 23.87 -14.93 -0.29
CA GLY A 10 24.34 -14.65 -1.65
C GLY A 10 23.27 -14.68 -2.74
N GLN A 11 22.02 -15.08 -2.42
CA GLN A 11 20.90 -14.96 -3.34
C GLN A 11 20.40 -13.50 -3.35
N SER A 12 20.24 -12.94 -4.55
CA SER A 12 19.58 -11.64 -4.70
C SER A 12 18.06 -11.84 -4.72
N TYR A 13 17.36 -11.12 -3.85
CA TYR A 13 15.90 -11.12 -3.77
C TYR A 13 15.34 -9.83 -4.36
N THR A 14 14.36 -9.97 -5.26
CA THR A 14 13.59 -8.86 -5.82
C THR A 14 12.32 -8.63 -5.00
N PHE A 15 11.74 -7.43 -5.11
CA PHE A 15 10.48 -7.11 -4.44
C PHE A 15 9.33 -8.05 -4.86
N ARG A 16 9.33 -8.57 -6.09
CA ARG A 16 8.33 -9.54 -6.54
C ARG A 16 8.44 -10.87 -5.80
N GLN A 17 9.66 -11.38 -5.64
CA GLN A 17 9.91 -12.68 -5.00
C GLN A 17 9.42 -12.71 -3.55
N TYR A 18 9.44 -11.57 -2.85
CA TYR A 18 8.84 -11.44 -1.53
C TYR A 18 7.37 -11.89 -1.49
N PHE A 19 6.56 -11.55 -2.50
CA PHE A 19 5.14 -11.97 -2.56
C PHE A 19 4.95 -13.44 -2.95
N GLU A 20 5.99 -14.08 -3.49
CA GLU A 20 5.98 -15.49 -3.89
C GLU A 20 6.46 -16.41 -2.75
N MET A 21 7.00 -15.84 -1.67
CA MET A 21 7.46 -16.58 -0.50
C MET A 21 6.28 -17.10 0.34
N VAL A 22 6.41 -18.32 0.85
CA VAL A 22 5.40 -18.97 1.73
C VAL A 22 5.51 -18.49 3.18
N TYR A 23 6.36 -17.50 3.45
CA TYR A 23 6.71 -17.05 4.79
C TYR A 23 6.03 -15.73 5.10
N GLU A 24 5.54 -15.59 6.33
CA GLU A 24 4.97 -14.33 6.80
C GLU A 24 6.07 -13.26 6.92
N PRO A 25 5.72 -11.96 6.80
CA PRO A 25 6.70 -10.87 6.91
C PRO A 25 7.48 -10.89 8.23
N GLU A 26 6.83 -11.35 9.30
CA GLU A 26 7.42 -11.53 10.63
C GLU A 26 8.56 -12.54 10.64
N ASP A 27 8.40 -13.66 9.93
CA ASP A 27 9.40 -14.73 9.86
C ASP A 27 10.63 -14.26 9.06
N ILE A 28 10.39 -13.56 7.96
CA ILE A 28 11.46 -12.97 7.12
C ILE A 28 12.26 -11.94 7.92
N LEU A 29 11.59 -11.05 8.66
CA LEU A 29 12.26 -10.04 9.49
C LEU A 29 13.05 -10.66 10.65
N ALA A 30 12.54 -11.76 11.23
CA ALA A 30 13.21 -12.47 12.31
C ALA A 30 14.55 -13.07 11.90
N GLU A 31 14.74 -13.47 10.64
CA GLU A 31 16.04 -13.93 10.13
C GLU A 31 17.13 -12.87 10.18
N PHE A 32 16.72 -11.61 9.99
CA PHE A 32 17.62 -10.46 10.10
C PHE A 32 17.76 -9.95 11.55
N GLY A 33 17.15 -10.64 12.53
CA GLY A 33 17.14 -10.24 13.93
C GLY A 33 16.17 -9.09 14.25
N TYR A 34 15.24 -8.77 13.35
CA TYR A 34 14.22 -7.74 13.56
C TYR A 34 12.88 -8.35 13.98
N GLY A 35 12.07 -7.55 14.67
CA GLY A 35 10.69 -7.89 14.99
C GLY A 35 9.72 -6.91 14.32
N LEU A 36 8.63 -7.43 13.76
CA LEU A 36 7.54 -6.61 13.26
C LEU A 36 6.60 -6.27 14.42
N ARG A 37 6.35 -4.98 14.64
CA ARG A 37 5.31 -4.51 15.57
C ARG A 37 4.20 -3.83 14.80
N ARG A 38 2.97 -4.25 15.05
CA ARG A 38 1.77 -3.56 14.59
C ARG A 38 1.17 -2.87 15.79
N SER A 39 1.03 -1.55 15.71
CA SER A 39 0.40 -0.74 16.73
C SER A 39 -0.58 0.23 16.08
N PRO A 40 -1.68 0.59 16.79
CA PRO A 40 -2.52 1.69 16.37
C PRO A 40 -1.68 2.95 16.21
N LEU A 41 -1.88 3.66 15.10
CA LEU A 41 -1.24 4.93 14.82
C LEU A 41 -2.29 6.03 14.90
N SER A 42 -2.18 6.89 15.91
CA SER A 42 -2.96 8.12 16.00
C SER A 42 -2.28 9.18 15.16
N LEU A 43 -2.77 9.39 13.95
CA LEU A 43 -2.30 10.48 13.10
C LEU A 43 -2.95 11.80 13.52
N PRO A 44 -2.20 12.92 13.55
CA PRO A 44 -2.80 14.23 13.76
C PRO A 44 -3.81 14.52 12.65
N GLN A 45 -4.99 14.99 13.04
CA GLN A 45 -5.99 15.43 12.07
C GLN A 45 -5.65 16.84 11.62
N SER A 46 -5.71 17.08 10.32
CA SER A 46 -5.62 18.43 9.79
C SER A 46 -7.00 19.08 9.75
N THR A 47 -7.05 20.38 10.02
CA THR A 47 -8.22 21.23 9.73
C THR A 47 -8.05 21.96 8.40
N THR A 48 -7.01 21.63 7.62
CA THR A 48 -6.82 22.15 6.26
C THR A 48 -8.05 21.84 5.44
N ASP A 49 -8.56 22.87 4.75
CA ASP A 49 -9.62 22.70 3.78
C ASP A 49 -9.07 21.94 2.57
N LEU A 50 -9.67 20.79 2.28
CA LEU A 50 -9.29 19.93 1.17
C LEU A 50 -10.28 20.17 0.02
N ASP A 51 -10.06 21.27 -0.69
CA ASP A 51 -10.95 21.83 -1.72
C ASP A 51 -11.34 20.83 -2.84
N ARG A 52 -10.51 19.82 -3.11
CA ARG A 52 -10.79 18.78 -4.12
C ARG A 52 -11.40 17.50 -3.57
N LEU A 53 -11.42 17.31 -2.25
CA LEU A 53 -11.79 16.03 -1.65
C LEU A 53 -13.23 15.63 -1.97
N ASP A 54 -14.17 16.56 -1.82
CA ASP A 54 -15.58 16.30 -2.13
C ASP A 54 -15.78 15.98 -3.61
N ASN A 55 -15.09 16.70 -4.50
CA ASN A 55 -15.16 16.44 -5.93
C ASN A 55 -14.57 15.06 -6.28
N LEU A 56 -13.42 14.69 -5.68
CA LEU A 56 -12.83 13.36 -5.85
C LEU A 56 -13.80 12.26 -5.43
N LYS A 57 -14.43 12.41 -4.27
CA LYS A 57 -15.43 11.47 -3.76
C LYS A 57 -16.59 11.31 -4.73
N THR A 58 -17.20 12.42 -5.15
CA THR A 58 -18.34 12.39 -6.09
C THR A 58 -17.96 11.70 -7.39
N ARG A 59 -16.81 12.00 -8.00
CA ARG A 59 -16.37 11.34 -9.24
C ARG A 59 -16.18 9.82 -9.08
N ILE A 60 -15.63 9.39 -7.95
CA ILE A 60 -15.48 7.95 -7.67
C ILE A 60 -16.85 7.30 -7.51
N GLU A 61 -17.74 7.88 -6.72
CA GLU A 61 -19.10 7.35 -6.50
C GLU A 61 -19.94 7.30 -7.78
N GLU A 62 -19.82 8.31 -8.66
CA GLU A 62 -20.51 8.34 -9.96
C GLU A 62 -19.96 7.31 -10.94
N SER A 63 -18.65 7.08 -10.95
CA SER A 63 -18.02 6.16 -11.90
C SER A 63 -18.16 4.70 -11.50
N LEU A 64 -18.17 4.40 -10.20
CA LEU A 64 -18.16 3.05 -9.63
C LEU A 64 -19.20 2.08 -10.22
N PRO A 65 -20.47 2.49 -10.45
CA PRO A 65 -21.49 1.60 -11.00
C PRO A 65 -21.26 1.21 -12.47
N TYR A 66 -20.46 1.99 -13.20
CA TYR A 66 -20.30 1.87 -14.65
C TYR A 66 -18.95 1.25 -15.07
N ILE A 67 -18.05 1.01 -14.11
CA ILE A 67 -16.69 0.53 -14.37
C ILE A 67 -16.46 -0.85 -13.76
N SER A 68 -15.82 -1.73 -14.52
CA SER A 68 -15.38 -3.02 -14.01
C SER A 68 -14.01 -2.88 -13.35
N LEU A 69 -13.94 -3.15 -12.04
CA LEU A 69 -12.71 -3.12 -11.24
C LEU A 69 -12.01 -4.49 -11.16
N THR A 70 -12.33 -5.42 -12.07
CA THR A 70 -11.80 -6.79 -12.03
C THR A 70 -10.31 -6.85 -12.39
N SER A 71 -9.81 -5.91 -13.22
CA SER A 71 -8.39 -5.82 -13.55
C SER A 71 -7.63 -4.90 -12.60
N GLU A 72 -6.36 -5.22 -12.36
CA GLU A 72 -5.45 -4.36 -11.60
C GLU A 72 -5.29 -2.99 -12.25
N ALA A 73 -5.15 -2.96 -13.59
CA ALA A 73 -5.01 -1.71 -14.35
C ALA A 73 -6.21 -0.78 -14.12
N ALA A 74 -7.44 -1.30 -14.18
CA ALA A 74 -8.65 -0.52 -13.93
C ALA A 74 -8.68 0.04 -12.50
N ARG A 75 -8.33 -0.76 -11.49
CA ARG A 75 -8.24 -0.28 -10.10
C ARG A 75 -7.17 0.80 -9.94
N ARG A 76 -6.01 0.62 -10.56
CA ARG A 76 -4.89 1.56 -10.48
C ARG A 76 -5.23 2.91 -11.13
N GLU A 77 -5.91 2.89 -12.27
CA GLU A 77 -6.19 4.11 -13.02
C GLU A 77 -7.44 4.85 -12.53
N LEU A 78 -8.47 4.12 -12.11
CA LEU A 78 -9.76 4.73 -11.75
C LEU A 78 -9.89 5.06 -10.26
N LEU A 79 -9.15 4.37 -9.39
CA LEU A 79 -9.18 4.62 -7.95
C LEU A 79 -7.87 5.18 -7.42
N ILE A 80 -6.75 4.52 -7.71
CA ILE A 80 -5.47 4.86 -7.07
C ILE A 80 -4.88 6.15 -7.64
N ALA A 81 -4.79 6.28 -8.97
CA ALA A 81 -4.16 7.43 -9.60
C ALA A 81 -4.82 8.79 -9.23
N PRO A 82 -6.16 8.93 -9.24
CA PRO A 82 -6.82 10.17 -8.83
C PRO A 82 -6.51 10.55 -7.38
N ILE A 83 -6.51 9.57 -6.45
CA ILE A 83 -6.16 9.80 -5.05
C ILE A 83 -4.72 10.29 -4.93
N LEU A 84 -3.78 9.65 -5.63
CA LEU A 84 -2.36 10.05 -5.59
C LEU A 84 -2.13 11.46 -6.14
N LEU A 85 -2.84 11.85 -7.19
CA LEU A 85 -2.75 13.20 -7.76
C LEU A 85 -3.26 14.27 -6.77
N ASP A 86 -4.34 13.99 -6.05
CA ASP A 86 -4.85 14.92 -5.03
C ASP A 86 -3.94 14.94 -3.79
N VAL A 87 -3.32 13.82 -3.41
CA VAL A 87 -2.27 13.82 -2.35
C VAL A 87 -1.09 14.71 -2.76
N VAL A 88 -0.61 14.61 -4.00
CA VAL A 88 0.43 15.53 -4.51
C VAL A 88 -0.04 16.98 -4.41
N HIS A 89 -1.27 17.28 -4.82
CA HIS A 89 -1.82 18.63 -4.72
C HIS A 89 -1.76 19.19 -3.29
N TYR A 90 -2.13 18.41 -2.28
CA TYR A 90 -2.12 18.86 -0.88
C TYR A 90 -0.76 18.86 -0.20
N THR A 91 0.23 18.15 -0.76
CA THR A 91 1.57 18.02 -0.14
C THR A 91 2.64 18.86 -0.82
N HIS A 92 2.38 19.37 -2.03
CA HIS A 92 3.31 20.21 -2.80
C HIS A 92 2.87 21.67 -2.98
N ALA A 93 1.68 22.06 -2.49
CA ALA A 93 1.16 23.43 -2.56
C ALA A 93 1.69 24.33 -1.43
#